data_AF-A0A382C0C9-F1
#
_entry.id   AF-A0A382C0C9-F1
#
_cell.length_a   1.000
_cell.length_b   1.000
_cell.length_c   1.000
_cell.angle_alpha   90.00
_cell.angle_beta   90.00
_cell.angle_gamma   90.00
#
_symmetry.space_group_name_H-M   'P 1'
#
loop_
_entity.id
_entity.type
_entity.pdbx_description
1 polymer ?
#
loop_
_entity_poly.entity_id
_entity_poly.type
_entity_poly.pdbx_seq_one_letter_code
_entity_poly.pdbx_strand_id
1 'polypeptide(L)'
;MFRFGYDFVSDKKEILHTNGIINYKSAEFNVFNLYSPPWWGELLNKNNFIWDIYRVSSVVKEELDSKWIYMIEPRGDSRGWLGQYRDENPNVIKSLTAGMSKESLSSVRDNKAIICLYQAGEAAPVNHVDINLFEEFYKELLKHKIDPSNFVFITGNMIAKEQFSKWKPNSEYKNEKDFRIIEFSGYRHIDYKQKWALAKKDLNKNIEKHFLCYNRAMVHPHRLLLLALLEKENLIDKGLVSYPKFSKKHFREKLISFFNIGTRLQNKLLLSVDKLKERAPSIIDVDEWNTNHFDTSPPWPYEKTFFSLVSESQFVQDTLFLSEKIWKSIANKHPFVLVGSYKTLDYLHKEGFKTFHPLIDESYDKEKHPYKRIIKIIKEVKKLCSMNQLEINKFLSDIDEI
;
A
#
# COMPACT_ATOMS: atom_id res chain seq x y z
N MET A 1 1.09 23.73 17.90
CA MET A 1 0.35 22.53 18.34
C MET A 1 -0.61 22.12 17.23
N PHE A 2 -0.71 20.82 16.92
CA PHE A 2 -1.71 20.32 15.97
C PHE A 2 -3.08 20.18 16.66
N ARG A 3 -4.13 20.67 16.02
CA ARG A 3 -5.51 20.63 16.54
C ARG A 3 -6.37 19.84 15.58
N PHE A 4 -6.81 18.66 15.98
CA PHE A 4 -7.63 17.79 15.14
C PHE A 4 -9.10 17.92 15.51
N GLY A 5 -9.90 18.46 14.61
CA GLY A 5 -11.34 18.63 14.79
C GLY A 5 -12.09 17.40 14.32
N TYR A 6 -12.93 16.83 15.19
CA TYR A 6 -13.83 15.72 14.87
C TYR A 6 -15.29 16.07 15.20
N ASP A 7 -16.21 15.66 14.34
CA ASP A 7 -17.64 15.92 14.53
C ASP A 7 -18.23 15.11 15.71
N PHE A 8 -17.69 13.91 15.96
CA PHE A 8 -18.18 12.98 16.99
C PHE A 8 -17.07 12.60 17.98
N VAL A 9 -16.96 13.38 19.05
CA VAL A 9 -15.95 13.20 20.11
C VAL A 9 -16.62 13.19 21.48
N SER A 10 -16.25 12.22 22.33
CA SER A 10 -16.70 12.15 23.72
C SER A 10 -16.12 13.28 24.57
N ASP A 11 -16.69 13.53 25.74
CA ASP A 11 -16.13 14.54 26.66
C ASP A 11 -14.73 14.16 27.18
N LYS A 12 -14.36 12.88 27.07
CA LYS A 12 -13.01 12.34 27.35
C LYS A 12 -12.06 12.43 26.16
N LYS A 13 -12.44 13.12 25.08
CA LYS A 13 -11.68 13.26 23.82
C LYS A 13 -11.45 11.95 23.06
N GLU A 14 -12.37 10.99 23.21
CA GLU A 14 -12.36 9.77 22.42
C GLU A 14 -13.17 9.98 21.15
N ILE A 15 -12.62 9.54 20.00
CA ILE A 15 -13.32 9.60 18.71
C ILE A 15 -14.42 8.53 18.72
N LEU A 16 -15.68 8.97 18.76
CA LEU A 16 -16.84 8.08 18.75
C LEU A 16 -17.16 7.57 17.34
N HIS A 17 -17.02 8.47 16.36
CA HIS A 17 -17.18 8.16 14.95
C HIS A 17 -16.11 8.88 14.14
N THR A 18 -15.71 8.27 13.05
CA THR A 18 -14.78 8.88 12.10
C THR A 18 -15.39 10.12 11.47
N ASN A 19 -14.53 11.02 11.00
CA ASN A 19 -14.97 12.18 10.23
C ASN A 19 -15.44 11.77 8.83
N GLY A 20 -16.38 12.53 8.26
CA GLY A 20 -16.90 12.27 6.92
C GLY A 20 -18.12 11.35 6.90
N ILE A 21 -18.77 11.12 8.06
CA ILE A 21 -19.99 10.30 8.17
C ILE A 21 -21.18 10.96 8.84
N ILE A 22 -21.25 12.29 8.93
CA ILE A 22 -22.32 12.99 9.69
C ILE A 22 -23.75 12.61 9.27
N ASN A 23 -23.95 12.21 8.01
CA ASN A 23 -25.23 11.85 7.43
C ASN A 23 -25.45 10.32 7.32
N TYR A 24 -24.55 9.51 7.89
CA TYR A 24 -24.51 8.06 7.64
C TYR A 24 -24.49 7.27 8.94
N LYS A 25 -25.51 6.41 9.14
CA LYS A 25 -25.74 5.65 10.38
C LYS A 25 -24.64 4.61 10.68
N SER A 26 -23.97 4.09 9.65
CA SER A 26 -22.74 3.29 9.76
C SER A 26 -22.01 3.29 8.41
N ALA A 27 -20.68 3.39 8.42
CA ALA A 27 -19.84 3.15 7.24
C ALA A 27 -19.31 1.70 7.20
N GLU A 28 -19.49 0.93 8.28
CA GLU A 28 -19.06 -0.47 8.34
C GLU A 28 -19.82 -1.33 7.32
N PHE A 29 -19.09 -2.21 6.64
CA PHE A 29 -19.57 -3.16 5.61
C PHE A 29 -19.91 -2.60 4.22
N ASN A 30 -19.55 -1.35 3.92
CA ASN A 30 -19.65 -0.81 2.56
C ASN A 30 -18.31 -0.92 1.82
N VAL A 31 -18.29 -0.64 0.51
CA VAL A 31 -17.11 -0.59 -0.40
C VAL A 31 -15.98 0.36 0.10
N PHE A 32 -16.25 1.05 1.20
CA PHE A 32 -15.47 2.05 1.87
C PHE A 32 -15.51 1.80 3.38
N ASN A 33 -14.36 1.86 4.04
CA ASN A 33 -14.27 1.92 5.50
C ASN A 33 -13.53 3.21 5.90
N LEU A 34 -14.05 3.88 6.93
CA LEU A 34 -13.31 4.89 7.68
C LEU A 34 -12.93 4.27 9.02
N TYR A 35 -11.66 4.35 9.41
CA TYR A 35 -11.14 3.69 10.60
C TYR A 35 -10.96 4.65 11.80
N SER A 36 -11.04 4.13 13.03
CA SER A 36 -10.77 4.79 14.33
C SER A 36 -9.73 3.98 15.13
N PRO A 37 -8.96 4.49 16.13
CA PRO A 37 -8.43 5.84 16.47
C PRO A 37 -6.93 5.97 16.05
N PRO A 38 -6.23 7.12 16.25
CA PRO A 38 -5.22 7.55 15.28
C PRO A 38 -3.85 6.90 15.48
N TRP A 39 -3.50 6.00 14.56
CA TRP A 39 -2.13 5.54 14.37
C TRP A 39 -1.17 6.69 14.02
N TRP A 40 -1.66 7.78 13.39
CA TRP A 40 -0.85 8.98 13.19
C TRP A 40 -0.55 9.70 14.52
N GLY A 41 -1.34 9.49 15.58
CA GLY A 41 -1.07 10.01 16.91
C GLY A 41 0.18 9.38 17.53
N GLU A 42 0.37 8.08 17.33
CA GLU A 42 1.63 7.38 17.71
C GLU A 42 2.83 7.98 16.97
N LEU A 43 2.68 8.27 15.67
CA LEU A 43 3.72 8.92 14.88
C LEU A 43 4.05 10.32 15.41
N LEU A 44 3.05 11.14 15.73
CA LEU A 44 3.25 12.47 16.29
C LEU A 44 3.93 12.41 17.66
N ASN A 45 3.49 11.49 18.52
CA ASN A 45 4.09 11.26 19.84
C ASN A 45 5.56 10.83 19.73
N LYS A 46 5.88 9.87 18.85
CA LYS A 46 7.24 9.38 18.61
C LYS A 46 8.19 10.50 18.14
N ASN A 47 7.67 11.53 17.48
CA ASN A 47 8.44 12.68 17.00
C ASN A 47 8.26 13.93 17.87
N ASN A 48 7.75 13.80 19.10
CA ASN A 48 7.58 14.88 20.07
C ASN A 48 6.73 16.06 19.56
N PHE A 49 5.78 15.81 18.67
CA PHE A 49 4.83 16.84 18.26
C PHE A 49 3.72 16.99 19.30
N ILE A 50 3.39 18.24 19.65
CA ILE A 50 2.25 18.55 20.53
C ILE A 50 0.98 18.55 19.69
N TRP A 51 0.01 17.70 20.06
CA TRP A 51 -1.28 17.59 19.38
C TRP A 51 -2.42 17.25 20.35
N ASP A 52 -3.65 17.56 19.94
CA ASP A 52 -4.86 17.24 20.70
C ASP A 52 -6.09 17.14 19.79
N ILE A 53 -7.15 16.49 20.30
CA ILE A 53 -8.43 16.28 19.63
C ILE A 53 -9.48 17.23 20.21
N TYR A 54 -10.26 17.83 19.32
CA TYR A 54 -11.32 18.77 19.65
C TYR A 54 -12.63 18.37 18.98
N ARG A 55 -13.74 18.61 19.69
CA ARG A 55 -15.06 18.59 19.07
C ARG A 55 -15.18 19.77 18.11
N VAL A 56 -15.66 19.54 16.89
CA VAL A 56 -15.84 20.61 15.88
C VAL A 56 -16.69 21.76 16.44
N SER A 57 -17.79 21.47 17.12
CA SER A 57 -18.67 22.51 17.71
C SER A 57 -18.02 23.36 18.81
N SER A 58 -16.86 22.96 19.33
CA SER A 58 -16.04 23.72 20.27
C SER A 58 -14.94 24.50 19.55
N VAL A 59 -14.11 23.82 18.74
CA VAL A 59 -12.93 24.42 18.11
C VAL A 59 -13.27 25.57 17.15
N VAL A 60 -14.45 25.54 16.52
CA VAL A 60 -14.90 26.62 15.62
C VAL A 60 -15.21 27.94 16.33
N LYS A 61 -15.35 27.91 17.66
CA LYS A 61 -15.60 29.09 18.50
C LYS A 61 -14.31 29.68 19.08
N GLU A 62 -13.20 28.98 18.96
CA GLU A 62 -11.91 29.41 19.50
C GLU A 62 -11.20 30.36 18.50
N GLU A 63 -10.54 31.39 19.03
CA GLU A 63 -9.58 32.16 18.25
C GLU A 63 -8.22 31.46 18.31
N LEU A 64 -7.83 30.84 17.19
CA LEU A 64 -6.63 30.04 17.10
C LEU A 64 -5.51 30.78 16.37
N ASP A 65 -4.28 30.58 16.83
CA ASP A 65 -3.04 31.06 16.21
C ASP A 65 -2.68 30.32 14.90
N SER A 66 -3.32 29.18 14.64
CA SER A 66 -3.12 28.38 13.45
C SER A 66 -4.42 27.70 13.01
N LYS A 67 -4.48 27.29 11.74
CA LYS A 67 -5.58 26.46 11.24
C LYS A 67 -5.66 25.15 12.01
N TRP A 68 -6.89 24.69 12.29
CA TRP A 68 -7.13 23.33 12.78
C TRP A 68 -7.36 22.36 11.61
N ILE A 69 -7.30 21.06 11.89
CA ILE A 69 -7.27 20.00 10.88
C ILE A 69 -8.54 19.18 10.98
N TYR A 70 -9.32 19.13 9.90
CA TYR A 70 -10.40 18.17 9.71
C TYR A 70 -9.85 16.95 8.96
N MET A 71 -9.58 15.87 9.68
CA MET A 71 -8.98 14.65 9.13
C MET A 71 -10.04 13.77 8.45
N ILE A 72 -9.77 13.22 7.27
CA ILE A 72 -10.61 12.21 6.58
C ILE A 72 -9.69 11.03 6.20
N GLU A 73 -10.00 9.81 6.66
CA GLU A 73 -9.10 8.64 6.52
C GLU A 73 -9.73 7.50 5.70
N PRO A 74 -9.91 7.67 4.38
CA PRO A 74 -10.57 6.68 3.54
C PRO A 74 -9.74 5.40 3.37
N ARG A 75 -10.42 4.24 3.35
CA ARG A 75 -9.88 2.97 2.86
C ARG A 75 -10.75 2.39 1.75
N GLY A 76 -10.12 1.68 0.82
CA GLY A 76 -10.79 1.02 -0.29
C GLY A 76 -10.82 1.83 -1.58
N ASP A 77 -11.73 1.44 -2.48
CA ASP A 77 -11.80 1.99 -3.84
C ASP A 77 -12.12 3.48 -3.84
N SER A 78 -11.36 4.27 -4.61
CA SER A 78 -11.52 5.71 -4.67
C SER A 78 -12.85 6.20 -5.19
N ARG A 79 -13.49 5.45 -6.07
CA ARG A 79 -14.85 5.76 -6.52
C ARG A 79 -15.84 5.67 -5.36
N GLY A 80 -15.59 4.80 -4.38
CA GLY A 80 -16.41 4.69 -3.17
C GLY A 80 -16.45 6.00 -2.38
N TRP A 81 -15.28 6.47 -1.93
CA TRP A 81 -15.20 7.67 -1.10
C TRP A 81 -15.33 8.99 -1.84
N LEU A 82 -15.34 8.97 -3.18
CA LEU A 82 -15.71 10.12 -4.02
C LEU A 82 -17.20 10.15 -4.39
N GLY A 83 -17.99 9.16 -3.99
CA GLY A 83 -19.41 9.11 -4.34
C GLY A 83 -19.73 8.67 -5.78
N GLN A 84 -18.78 8.01 -6.44
CA GLN A 84 -18.83 7.65 -7.86
C GLN A 84 -18.90 6.13 -8.10
N TYR A 85 -19.01 5.33 -7.06
CA TYR A 85 -19.15 3.89 -7.16
C TYR A 85 -20.55 3.53 -7.71
N ARG A 86 -20.59 2.77 -8.81
CA ARG A 86 -21.82 2.41 -9.55
C ARG A 86 -21.96 0.88 -9.59
N ASP A 87 -22.26 0.27 -8.46
CA ASP A 87 -22.65 -1.16 -8.39
C ASP A 87 -24.12 -1.26 -7.94
N GLU A 88 -24.65 -2.49 -7.84
CA GLU A 88 -26.06 -2.77 -7.49
C GLU A 88 -26.48 -2.19 -6.13
N ASN A 89 -25.53 -1.93 -5.23
CA ASN A 89 -25.77 -1.27 -3.95
C ASN A 89 -25.49 0.24 -4.06
N PRO A 90 -26.44 1.11 -3.64
CA PRO A 90 -26.24 2.55 -3.69
C PRO A 90 -25.06 2.95 -2.79
N ASN A 91 -24.15 3.75 -3.34
CA ASN A 91 -23.03 4.27 -2.57
C ASN A 91 -23.54 5.19 -1.46
N VAL A 92 -23.17 4.87 -0.22
CA VAL A 92 -23.60 5.63 0.97
C VAL A 92 -22.99 7.02 0.91
N ILE A 93 -21.69 7.14 0.65
CA ILE A 93 -21.01 8.42 0.48
C ILE A 93 -21.40 9.06 -0.86
N LYS A 94 -21.80 10.33 -0.83
CA LYS A 94 -22.20 11.09 -2.03
C LYS A 94 -21.08 11.90 -2.67
N SER A 95 -20.08 12.28 -1.87
CA SER A 95 -18.87 12.97 -2.29
C SER A 95 -17.87 13.02 -1.13
N LEU A 96 -16.63 13.44 -1.39
CA LEU A 96 -15.56 13.52 -0.38
C LEU A 96 -15.97 14.35 0.86
N THR A 97 -16.73 15.43 0.66
CA THR A 97 -17.15 16.34 1.74
C THR A 97 -18.60 16.15 2.19
N ALA A 98 -19.34 15.20 1.61
CA ALA A 98 -20.77 14.99 1.89
C ALA A 98 -21.08 14.66 3.36
N GLY A 99 -20.10 14.11 4.08
CA GLY A 99 -20.23 13.76 5.49
C GLY A 99 -19.55 14.73 6.47
N MET A 100 -19.20 15.94 6.02
CA MET A 100 -18.70 17.02 6.88
C MET A 100 -19.85 17.85 7.47
N SER A 101 -19.72 18.31 8.72
CA SER A 101 -20.61 19.32 9.30
C SER A 101 -20.61 20.66 8.54
N LYS A 102 -21.67 21.45 8.72
CA LYS A 102 -21.74 22.79 8.13
C LYS A 102 -20.67 23.72 8.71
N GLU A 103 -20.40 23.55 10.01
CA GLU A 103 -19.43 24.30 10.81
C GLU A 103 -18.00 24.05 10.32
N SER A 104 -17.64 22.78 10.07
CA SER A 104 -16.34 22.42 9.52
C SER A 104 -16.17 22.96 8.10
N LEU A 105 -17.17 22.78 7.22
CA LEU A 105 -17.15 23.33 5.86
C LEU A 105 -17.00 24.85 5.85
N SER A 106 -17.71 25.57 6.71
CA SER A 106 -17.56 27.03 6.83
C SER A 106 -16.15 27.40 7.27
N SER A 107 -15.61 26.73 8.30
CA SER A 107 -14.27 27.02 8.81
C SER A 107 -13.18 26.83 7.76
N VAL A 108 -13.32 25.83 6.89
CA VAL A 108 -12.38 25.59 5.79
C VAL A 108 -12.49 26.68 4.71
N ARG A 109 -13.72 27.13 4.38
CA ARG A 109 -13.93 28.27 3.46
C ARG A 109 -13.37 29.57 4.02
N ASP A 110 -13.57 29.81 5.32
CA ASP A 110 -13.15 31.00 6.03
C ASP A 110 -11.65 30.97 6.39
N ASN A 111 -10.89 30.01 5.85
CA ASN A 111 -9.45 29.88 6.02
C ASN A 111 -9.00 29.66 7.48
N LYS A 112 -9.90 29.14 8.32
CA LYS A 112 -9.64 28.76 9.73
C LYS A 112 -9.29 27.29 9.92
N ALA A 113 -9.53 26.47 8.90
CA ALA A 113 -9.30 25.03 8.94
C ALA A 113 -8.71 24.52 7.62
N ILE A 114 -8.12 23.32 7.67
CA ILE A 114 -7.77 22.54 6.48
C ILE A 114 -8.50 21.20 6.49
N ILE A 115 -8.83 20.69 5.31
CA ILE A 115 -9.22 19.29 5.12
C ILE A 115 -7.94 18.51 4.86
N CYS A 116 -7.68 17.49 5.68
CA CYS A 116 -6.56 16.58 5.50
C CYS A 116 -7.09 15.20 5.09
N LEU A 117 -6.92 14.85 3.82
CA LEU A 117 -7.23 13.52 3.29
C LEU A 117 -6.04 12.60 3.53
N TYR A 118 -6.18 11.67 4.46
CA TYR A 118 -5.15 10.72 4.84
C TYR A 118 -5.35 9.37 4.16
N GLN A 119 -4.48 9.06 3.21
CA GLN A 119 -4.51 7.84 2.42
C GLN A 119 -3.18 7.07 2.53
N ALA A 120 -2.29 7.40 3.46
CA ALA A 120 -0.94 6.83 3.54
C ALA A 120 -0.85 5.36 4.00
N GLY A 121 -1.93 4.80 4.53
CA GLY A 121 -2.05 3.36 4.80
C GLY A 121 -2.34 2.52 3.55
N GLU A 122 -2.71 3.18 2.45
CA GLU A 122 -2.97 2.61 1.15
C GLU A 122 -2.30 3.46 0.06
N ALA A 123 -2.52 3.17 -1.21
CA ALA A 123 -2.07 4.02 -2.31
C ALA A 123 -3.04 3.90 -3.48
N ALA A 124 -4.06 4.74 -3.47
CA ALA A 124 -5.04 4.79 -4.52
C ALA A 124 -4.33 5.31 -5.77
N PRO A 125 -4.46 4.62 -6.92
CA PRO A 125 -3.94 5.15 -8.17
C PRO A 125 -4.57 6.52 -8.45
N VAL A 126 -3.75 7.47 -8.93
CA VAL A 126 -4.25 8.80 -9.34
C VAL A 126 -5.28 8.66 -10.46
N ASN A 127 -5.02 7.78 -11.43
CA ASN A 127 -5.98 7.39 -12.44
C ASN A 127 -6.51 6.01 -12.08
N HIS A 128 -7.80 5.91 -11.77
CA HIS A 128 -8.45 4.67 -11.37
C HIS A 128 -9.82 4.60 -12.02
N VAL A 129 -10.12 3.58 -12.81
CA VAL A 129 -11.45 3.30 -13.42
C VAL A 129 -12.31 4.55 -13.68
N ASP A 130 -12.08 5.20 -14.82
CA ASP A 130 -12.82 6.38 -15.30
C ASP A 130 -12.76 7.64 -14.42
N ILE A 131 -11.94 7.65 -13.36
CA ILE A 131 -11.71 8.85 -12.53
C ILE A 131 -10.22 9.23 -12.44
N ASN A 132 -9.98 10.53 -12.29
CA ASN A 132 -8.69 11.10 -11.90
C ASN A 132 -8.83 11.76 -10.53
N LEU A 133 -8.07 11.31 -9.54
CA LEU A 133 -8.18 11.79 -8.16
C LEU A 133 -7.98 13.31 -8.04
N PHE A 134 -7.01 13.87 -8.76
CA PHE A 134 -6.71 15.29 -8.67
C PHE A 134 -7.86 16.13 -9.23
N GLU A 135 -8.42 15.74 -10.37
CA GLU A 135 -9.61 16.35 -10.95
C GLU A 135 -10.79 16.31 -9.99
N GLU A 136 -11.06 15.14 -9.38
CA GLU A 136 -12.16 14.99 -8.44
C GLU A 136 -11.98 15.82 -7.17
N PHE A 137 -10.74 16.01 -6.71
CA PHE A 137 -10.46 16.95 -5.62
C PHE A 137 -10.78 18.39 -6.02
N TYR A 138 -10.36 18.86 -7.19
CA TYR A 138 -10.68 20.23 -7.62
C TYR A 138 -12.19 20.44 -7.80
N LYS A 139 -12.89 19.50 -8.44
CA LYS A 139 -14.35 19.58 -8.60
C LYS A 139 -15.06 19.77 -7.27
N GLU A 140 -14.69 18.97 -6.27
CA GLU A 140 -15.29 19.03 -4.95
C GLU A 140 -14.96 20.36 -4.24
N LEU A 141 -13.69 20.77 -4.22
CA LEU A 141 -13.24 21.97 -3.53
C LEU A 141 -13.88 23.23 -4.12
N LEU A 142 -13.89 23.36 -5.45
CA LEU A 142 -14.44 24.53 -6.13
C LEU A 142 -15.97 24.59 -6.02
N LYS A 143 -16.67 23.45 -6.13
CA LYS A 143 -18.11 23.35 -5.87
C LYS A 143 -18.49 23.91 -4.49
N HIS A 144 -17.64 23.66 -3.50
CA HIS A 144 -17.84 24.14 -2.14
C HIS A 144 -17.15 25.47 -1.84
N LYS A 145 -16.61 26.19 -2.83
CA LYS A 145 -15.90 27.47 -2.67
C LYS A 145 -14.75 27.39 -1.64
N ILE A 146 -14.07 26.26 -1.58
CA ILE A 146 -12.91 26.04 -0.73
C ILE A 146 -11.66 26.40 -1.52
N ASP A 147 -10.80 27.25 -0.94
CA ASP A 147 -9.48 27.53 -1.50
C ASP A 147 -8.66 26.23 -1.52
N PRO A 148 -8.12 25.77 -2.67
CA PRO A 148 -7.35 24.54 -2.75
C PRO A 148 -6.18 24.45 -1.76
N SER A 149 -5.60 25.59 -1.37
CA SER A 149 -4.53 25.62 -0.35
C SER A 149 -4.98 25.20 1.05
N ASN A 150 -6.29 25.10 1.28
CA ASN A 150 -6.91 24.53 2.49
C ASN A 150 -7.17 23.02 2.40
N PHE A 151 -6.67 22.36 1.35
CA PHE A 151 -6.71 20.91 1.20
C PHE A 151 -5.30 20.32 1.24
N VAL A 152 -5.14 19.26 2.02
CA VAL A 152 -3.91 18.47 2.11
C VAL A 152 -4.23 17.02 1.77
N PHE A 153 -3.55 16.47 0.78
CA PHE A 153 -3.63 15.07 0.40
C PHE A 153 -2.36 14.34 0.84
N ILE A 154 -2.48 13.53 1.89
CA ILE A 154 -1.42 12.63 2.34
C ILE A 154 -1.64 11.26 1.69
N THR A 155 -0.69 10.75 0.93
CA THR A 155 -0.85 9.50 0.17
C THR A 155 0.36 8.59 0.29
N GLY A 156 0.12 7.28 0.25
CA GLY A 156 1.18 6.27 0.20
C GLY A 156 1.77 6.09 -1.20
N ASN A 157 1.21 6.76 -2.21
CA ASN A 157 1.76 6.77 -3.56
C ASN A 157 2.96 7.73 -3.64
N MET A 158 4.18 7.19 -3.60
CA MET A 158 5.43 7.96 -3.52
C MET A 158 5.84 8.67 -4.82
N ILE A 159 4.99 8.63 -5.85
CA ILE A 159 5.17 9.37 -7.10
C ILE A 159 4.03 10.36 -7.35
N ALA A 160 3.16 10.60 -6.36
CA ALA A 160 1.98 11.44 -6.51
C ALA A 160 2.32 12.90 -6.85
N LYS A 161 3.40 13.47 -6.30
CA LYS A 161 3.87 14.83 -6.63
C LYS A 161 4.39 14.88 -8.06
N GLU A 162 5.16 13.88 -8.49
CA GLU A 162 5.61 13.78 -9.88
C GLU A 162 4.41 13.71 -10.82
N GLN A 163 3.42 12.87 -10.51
CA GLN A 163 2.19 12.75 -11.28
C GLN A 163 1.40 14.07 -11.31
N PHE A 164 1.26 14.75 -10.18
CA PHE A 164 0.58 16.05 -10.10
C PHE A 164 1.28 17.12 -10.95
N SER A 165 2.60 17.21 -10.85
CA SER A 165 3.40 18.18 -11.62
C SER A 165 3.27 18.00 -13.14
N LYS A 166 3.07 16.76 -13.62
CA LYS A 166 2.83 16.45 -15.03
C LYS A 166 1.38 16.68 -15.45
N TRP A 167 0.44 16.39 -14.56
CA TRP A 167 -1.00 16.48 -14.83
C TRP A 167 -1.48 17.94 -14.82
N LYS A 168 -1.10 18.73 -13.80
CA LYS A 168 -1.65 20.08 -13.52
C LYS A 168 -1.53 21.07 -14.70
N PRO A 169 -0.40 21.19 -15.42
CA PRO A 169 -0.30 22.11 -16.56
C PRO A 169 -1.23 21.76 -17.73
N ASN A 170 -1.63 20.49 -17.82
CA ASN A 170 -2.48 19.94 -18.88
C ASN A 170 -3.95 19.80 -18.47
N SER A 171 -4.31 20.20 -17.25
CA SER A 171 -5.70 20.13 -16.77
C SER A 171 -6.42 21.47 -16.92
N GLU A 172 -7.75 21.43 -16.86
CA GLU A 172 -8.59 22.65 -16.82
C GLU A 172 -8.30 23.52 -15.58
N TYR A 173 -7.71 22.93 -14.54
CA TYR A 173 -7.37 23.58 -13.29
C TYR A 173 -5.99 24.24 -13.28
N LYS A 174 -5.28 24.31 -14.41
CA LYS A 174 -3.88 24.83 -14.47
C LYS A 174 -3.66 26.19 -13.82
N ASN A 175 -4.68 27.05 -13.79
CA ASN A 175 -4.62 28.40 -13.21
C ASN A 175 -5.13 28.47 -11.77
N GLU A 176 -5.71 27.39 -11.24
CA GLU A 176 -6.15 27.32 -9.85
C GLU A 176 -4.96 27.18 -8.90
N LYS A 177 -5.12 27.64 -7.65
CA LYS A 177 -4.13 27.38 -6.60
C LYS A 177 -3.94 25.88 -6.40
N ASP A 178 -2.74 25.49 -5.99
CA ASP A 178 -2.45 24.09 -5.70
C ASP A 178 -2.92 23.70 -4.29
N PHE A 179 -3.50 22.51 -4.19
CA PHE A 179 -3.58 21.80 -2.92
C PHE A 179 -2.24 21.15 -2.57
N ARG A 180 -2.03 20.88 -1.27
CA ARG A 180 -0.76 20.31 -0.81
C ARG A 180 -0.78 18.78 -0.92
N ILE A 181 0.26 18.20 -1.50
CA ILE A 181 0.47 16.76 -1.54
C ILE A 181 1.63 16.38 -0.62
N ILE A 182 1.40 15.41 0.26
CA ILE A 182 2.42 14.81 1.11
C ILE A 182 2.50 13.32 0.76
N GLU A 183 3.61 12.93 0.14
CA GLU A 183 3.92 11.53 -0.09
C GLU A 183 4.50 10.96 1.21
N PHE A 184 3.87 9.92 1.74
CA PHE A 184 4.22 9.40 3.06
C PHE A 184 4.10 7.88 3.10
N SER A 185 5.22 7.21 3.38
CA SER A 185 5.25 5.74 3.54
C SER A 185 4.92 5.36 4.98
N GLY A 186 3.62 5.21 5.29
CA GLY A 186 3.16 4.94 6.66
C GLY A 186 3.84 3.74 7.33
N TYR A 187 3.99 2.63 6.60
CA TYR A 187 4.57 1.39 7.13
C TYR A 187 6.06 1.53 7.49
N ARG A 188 6.81 2.43 6.85
CA ARG A 188 8.23 2.66 7.17
C ARG A 188 8.45 3.07 8.63
N HIS A 189 7.50 3.80 9.21
CA HIS A 189 7.68 4.46 10.50
C HIS A 189 7.26 3.59 11.70
N ILE A 190 6.74 2.38 11.44
CA ILE A 190 6.46 1.38 12.47
C ILE A 190 7.77 1.02 13.18
N ASP A 191 7.73 0.94 14.51
CA ASP A 191 8.85 0.38 15.27
C ASP A 191 8.83 -1.16 15.19
N TYR A 192 9.41 -1.71 14.13
CA TYR A 192 9.42 -3.15 13.89
C TYR A 192 10.10 -3.95 15.02
N LYS A 193 11.09 -3.37 15.70
CA LYS A 193 11.82 -4.02 16.80
C LYS A 193 11.01 -4.07 18.08
N GLN A 194 10.25 -3.01 18.37
CA GLN A 194 9.33 -3.00 19.50
C GLN A 194 8.11 -3.88 19.23
N LYS A 195 7.65 -3.92 17.98
CA LYS A 195 6.40 -4.58 17.61
C LYS A 195 6.52 -6.09 17.39
N TRP A 196 7.64 -6.58 16.86
CA TRP A 196 7.83 -8.00 16.56
C TRP A 196 9.19 -8.53 17.00
N ALA A 197 9.22 -9.81 17.35
CA ALA A 197 10.48 -10.56 17.44
C ALA A 197 11.07 -10.71 16.03
N LEU A 198 12.29 -10.23 15.86
CA LEU A 198 13.01 -10.30 14.58
C LEU A 198 13.91 -11.52 14.52
N ALA A 199 14.14 -12.02 13.31
CA ALA A 199 15.01 -13.14 13.02
C ALA A 199 16.44 -12.89 13.54
N LYS A 200 17.03 -13.92 14.12
CA LYS A 200 18.44 -13.89 14.48
C LYS A 200 19.29 -13.93 13.23
N LYS A 201 20.34 -13.11 13.23
CA LYS A 201 21.37 -13.16 12.19
C LYS A 201 22.16 -14.46 12.32
N ASP A 202 22.26 -15.20 11.24
CA ASP A 202 23.06 -16.42 11.14
C ASP A 202 23.66 -16.52 9.73
N LEU A 203 24.99 -16.51 9.66
CA LEU A 203 25.75 -16.60 8.41
C LEU A 203 25.98 -18.05 7.96
N ASN A 204 25.83 -19.01 8.87
CA ASN A 204 25.96 -20.44 8.59
C ASN A 204 24.59 -21.13 8.62
N LYS A 205 23.56 -20.35 8.30
CA LYS A 205 22.18 -20.73 8.43
C LYS A 205 21.86 -21.98 7.63
N ASN A 206 21.25 -22.95 8.30
CA ASN A 206 20.72 -24.13 7.66
C ASN A 206 19.45 -23.76 6.87
N ILE A 207 19.58 -23.66 5.54
CA ILE A 207 18.49 -23.24 4.66
C ILE A 207 17.57 -24.43 4.38
N GLU A 208 16.36 -24.42 4.94
CA GLU A 208 15.35 -25.43 4.63
C GLU A 208 14.67 -25.16 3.28
N LYS A 209 14.49 -23.87 2.94
CA LYS A 209 13.89 -23.40 1.69
C LYS A 209 14.63 -22.18 1.17
N HIS A 210 14.71 -21.99 -0.14
CA HIS A 210 15.44 -20.86 -0.71
C HIS A 210 14.73 -19.53 -0.47
N PHE A 211 13.40 -19.48 -0.51
CA PHE A 211 12.70 -18.20 -0.39
C PHE A 211 11.41 -18.22 0.40
N LEU A 212 11.08 -17.08 1.00
CA LEU A 212 9.79 -16.78 1.64
C LEU A 212 8.92 -15.94 0.70
N CYS A 213 7.67 -16.33 0.46
CA CYS A 213 6.76 -15.59 -0.43
C CYS A 213 5.31 -15.67 0.05
N TYR A 214 4.82 -14.59 0.67
CA TYR A 214 3.42 -14.51 1.12
C TYR A 214 2.49 -13.94 0.05
N ASN A 215 1.40 -14.64 -0.28
CA ASN A 215 0.41 -14.19 -1.27
C ASN A 215 -1.03 -14.36 -0.77
N ARG A 216 -1.52 -13.43 0.06
CA ARG A 216 -2.91 -13.47 0.56
C ARG A 216 -3.94 -12.99 -0.47
N ALA A 217 -3.89 -11.71 -0.85
CA ALA A 217 -4.95 -11.12 -1.67
C ALA A 217 -4.73 -11.44 -3.17
N MET A 218 -5.37 -12.51 -3.65
CA MET A 218 -5.29 -13.00 -5.04
C MET A 218 -6.09 -12.15 -6.06
N VAL A 219 -6.67 -11.03 -5.62
CA VAL A 219 -7.32 -10.06 -6.49
C VAL A 219 -6.32 -9.37 -7.43
N HIS A 220 -5.09 -9.15 -6.96
CA HIS A 220 -4.03 -8.52 -7.73
C HIS A 220 -3.46 -9.49 -8.79
N PRO A 221 -3.47 -9.11 -10.08
CA PRO A 221 -3.24 -10.03 -11.18
C PRO A 221 -1.82 -10.61 -11.22
N HIS A 222 -0.82 -9.88 -10.72
CA HIS A 222 0.58 -10.32 -10.73
C HIS A 222 0.86 -11.47 -9.76
N ARG A 223 0.08 -11.64 -8.69
CA ARG A 223 0.31 -12.71 -7.72
C ARG A 223 0.01 -14.08 -8.31
N LEU A 224 -1.13 -14.24 -8.99
CA LEU A 224 -1.43 -15.50 -9.67
C LEU A 224 -0.47 -15.76 -10.84
N LEU A 225 -0.03 -14.70 -11.54
CA LEU A 225 1.01 -14.83 -12.56
C LEU A 225 2.36 -15.29 -11.95
N LEU A 226 2.77 -14.70 -10.83
CA LEU A 226 4.00 -15.06 -10.10
C LEU A 226 3.97 -16.55 -9.72
N LEU A 227 2.92 -17.00 -9.05
CA LEU A 227 2.76 -18.40 -8.65
C LEU A 227 2.77 -19.33 -9.86
N ALA A 228 2.04 -19.00 -10.92
CA ALA A 228 2.01 -19.81 -12.14
C ALA A 228 3.39 -19.91 -12.81
N LEU A 229 4.18 -18.83 -12.79
CA LEU A 229 5.55 -18.85 -13.30
C LEU A 229 6.50 -19.67 -12.41
N LEU A 230 6.38 -19.56 -11.08
CA LEU A 230 7.15 -20.37 -10.14
C LEU A 230 6.86 -21.87 -10.33
N GLU A 231 5.59 -22.25 -10.43
CA GLU A 231 5.17 -23.63 -10.73
C GLU A 231 5.70 -24.08 -12.10
N LYS A 232 5.53 -23.27 -13.14
CA LYS A 232 6.02 -23.58 -14.50
C LYS A 232 7.54 -23.82 -14.54
N GLU A 233 8.32 -23.11 -13.73
CA GLU A 233 9.78 -23.23 -13.65
C GLU A 233 10.25 -24.24 -12.58
N ASN A 234 9.33 -24.99 -11.95
CA ASN A 234 9.62 -25.93 -10.86
C ASN A 234 10.32 -25.27 -9.65
N LEU A 235 9.95 -24.02 -9.35
CA LEU A 235 10.50 -23.22 -8.24
C LEU A 235 9.57 -23.18 -7.03
N ILE A 236 8.28 -23.50 -7.18
CA ILE A 236 7.29 -23.36 -6.08
C ILE A 236 7.72 -24.14 -4.82
N ASP A 237 8.22 -25.37 -4.99
CA ASP A 237 8.62 -26.26 -3.90
C ASP A 237 9.97 -25.88 -3.28
N LYS A 238 10.70 -24.96 -3.90
CA LYS A 238 11.94 -24.41 -3.35
C LYS A 238 11.69 -23.33 -2.31
N GLY A 239 10.48 -22.77 -2.22
CA GLY A 239 10.13 -21.73 -1.26
C GLY A 239 9.15 -22.19 -0.16
N LEU A 240 9.05 -21.38 0.89
CA LEU A 240 7.86 -21.28 1.72
C LEU A 240 6.93 -20.28 1.04
N VAL A 241 5.91 -20.77 0.31
CA VAL A 241 5.01 -19.94 -0.50
C VAL A 241 3.58 -20.06 -0.03
N SER A 242 3.00 -18.99 0.50
CA SER A 242 1.61 -19.02 0.98
C SER A 242 0.64 -18.46 -0.05
N TYR A 243 -0.53 -19.10 -0.19
CA TYR A 243 -1.63 -18.60 -1.01
C TYR A 243 -2.98 -19.25 -0.62
N PRO A 244 -4.09 -18.52 -0.65
CA PRO A 244 -5.40 -19.05 -0.28
C PRO A 244 -5.96 -19.96 -1.38
N LYS A 245 -7.14 -20.53 -1.14
CA LYS A 245 -7.99 -21.00 -2.25
C LYS A 245 -8.34 -19.83 -3.16
N PHE A 246 -8.33 -20.06 -4.47
CA PHE A 246 -8.62 -19.02 -5.45
C PHE A 246 -9.38 -19.55 -6.66
N SER A 247 -9.98 -18.64 -7.42
CA SER A 247 -10.61 -18.94 -8.70
C SER A 247 -9.67 -18.62 -9.85
N LYS A 248 -9.71 -19.46 -10.90
CA LYS A 248 -9.04 -19.17 -12.19
C LYS A 248 -9.91 -18.32 -13.13
N LYS A 249 -11.13 -17.96 -12.71
CA LYS A 249 -12.05 -17.11 -13.48
C LYS A 249 -11.36 -15.79 -13.80
N HIS A 250 -11.54 -15.30 -15.03
CA HIS A 250 -10.93 -14.06 -15.54
C HIS A 250 -9.38 -14.05 -15.57
N PHE A 251 -8.69 -15.14 -15.24
CA PHE A 251 -7.22 -15.15 -15.27
C PHE A 251 -6.69 -14.93 -16.69
N ARG A 252 -7.28 -15.60 -17.69
CA ARG A 252 -6.94 -15.36 -19.11
C ARG A 252 -7.11 -13.89 -19.51
N GLU A 253 -8.22 -13.28 -19.13
CA GLU A 253 -8.49 -11.86 -19.41
C GLU A 253 -7.42 -10.98 -18.76
N LYS A 254 -7.08 -11.23 -17.48
CA LYS A 254 -6.01 -10.52 -16.77
C LYS A 254 -4.64 -10.70 -17.44
N LEU A 255 -4.32 -11.90 -17.96
CA LEU A 255 -3.07 -12.16 -18.70
C LEU A 255 -2.96 -11.34 -19.98
N ILE A 256 -4.08 -11.05 -20.63
CA ILE A 256 -4.14 -10.22 -21.83
C ILE A 256 -4.09 -8.74 -21.44
N SER A 257 -5.03 -8.30 -20.60
CA SER A 257 -5.24 -6.88 -20.30
C SER A 257 -4.09 -6.23 -19.54
N PHE A 258 -3.46 -6.95 -18.60
CA PHE A 258 -2.40 -6.40 -17.76
C PHE A 258 -0.99 -6.78 -18.20
N PHE A 259 -0.83 -7.86 -18.96
CA PHE A 259 0.48 -8.44 -19.25
C PHE A 259 0.75 -8.68 -20.74
N ASN A 260 -0.25 -8.53 -21.61
CA ASN A 260 -0.15 -8.74 -23.06
C ASN A 260 0.49 -10.10 -23.44
N ILE A 261 0.08 -11.17 -22.74
CA ILE A 261 0.66 -12.51 -22.93
C ILE A 261 -0.06 -13.24 -24.07
N GLY A 262 0.68 -13.85 -25.00
CA GLY A 262 0.12 -14.62 -26.11
C GLY A 262 -0.44 -16.00 -25.73
N THR A 263 -1.41 -16.50 -26.51
CA THR A 263 -2.22 -17.71 -26.23
C THR A 263 -1.41 -18.96 -25.87
N ARG A 264 -0.30 -19.23 -26.57
CA ARG A 264 0.54 -20.40 -26.30
C ARG A 264 1.09 -20.39 -24.87
N LEU A 265 1.55 -19.24 -24.39
CA LEU A 265 2.07 -19.12 -23.03
C LEU A 265 0.93 -19.11 -22.01
N GLN A 266 -0.21 -18.47 -22.31
CA GLN A 266 -1.39 -18.53 -21.45
C GLN A 266 -1.80 -19.98 -21.15
N ASN A 267 -1.83 -20.85 -22.16
CA ASN A 267 -2.20 -22.26 -21.98
C ASN A 267 -1.23 -22.99 -21.04
N LYS A 268 0.08 -22.73 -21.15
CA LYS A 268 1.07 -23.29 -20.21
C LYS A 268 0.86 -22.79 -18.79
N LEU A 269 0.61 -21.50 -18.61
CA LEU A 269 0.35 -20.90 -17.30
C LEU A 269 -0.93 -21.45 -16.66
N LEU A 270 -1.97 -21.74 -17.45
CA LEU A 270 -3.20 -22.33 -16.94
C LEU A 270 -3.00 -23.75 -16.40
N LEU A 271 -2.17 -24.56 -17.05
CA LEU A 271 -1.79 -25.87 -16.52
C LEU A 271 -1.08 -25.74 -15.17
N SER A 272 -0.18 -24.78 -15.03
CA SER A 272 0.46 -24.46 -13.75
C SER A 272 -0.55 -24.00 -12.69
N VAL A 273 -1.51 -23.17 -13.08
CA VAL A 273 -2.59 -22.74 -12.17
C VAL A 273 -3.45 -23.91 -11.71
N ASP A 274 -3.76 -24.87 -12.58
CA ASP A 274 -4.55 -26.04 -12.20
C ASP A 274 -3.82 -26.90 -11.16
N LYS A 275 -2.51 -27.13 -11.31
CA LYS A 275 -1.68 -27.78 -10.28
C LYS A 275 -1.66 -27.01 -8.96
N LEU A 276 -1.54 -25.68 -9.01
CA LEU A 276 -1.55 -24.84 -7.80
C LEU A 276 -2.89 -24.92 -7.04
N LYS A 277 -4.01 -25.07 -7.77
CA LYS A 277 -5.34 -25.23 -7.15
C LYS A 277 -5.46 -26.54 -6.36
N GLU A 278 -4.83 -27.62 -6.81
CA GLU A 278 -4.80 -28.90 -6.09
C GLU A 278 -4.07 -28.81 -4.74
N ARG A 279 -3.10 -27.90 -4.65
CA ARG A 279 -2.30 -27.60 -3.46
C ARG A 279 -2.88 -26.49 -2.59
N ALA A 280 -4.01 -25.89 -2.99
CA ALA A 280 -4.57 -24.74 -2.31
C ALA A 280 -5.52 -25.15 -1.15
N PRO A 281 -5.46 -24.48 0.01
CA PRO A 281 -4.55 -23.39 0.30
C PRO A 281 -3.17 -23.88 0.79
N SER A 282 -2.14 -23.07 0.60
CA SER A 282 -0.81 -23.31 1.17
C SER A 282 -0.53 -22.32 2.30
N ILE A 283 -0.49 -22.81 3.54
CA ILE A 283 -0.29 -22.00 4.76
C ILE A 283 1.15 -22.19 5.26
N ILE A 284 1.76 -21.14 5.84
CA ILE A 284 3.12 -21.18 6.38
C ILE A 284 3.14 -20.85 7.87
N ASP A 285 2.79 -19.62 8.23
CA ASP A 285 3.17 -18.95 9.48
C ASP A 285 2.02 -18.82 10.50
N VAL A 286 0.87 -19.37 10.16
CA VAL A 286 -0.38 -19.39 10.94
C VAL A 286 -1.08 -20.73 10.66
N ASP A 287 -2.20 -21.01 11.33
CA ASP A 287 -2.99 -22.23 11.10
C ASP A 287 -4.30 -21.97 10.34
N GLU A 288 -4.54 -20.73 9.89
CA GLU A 288 -5.83 -20.29 9.39
C GLU A 288 -5.74 -19.18 8.31
N TRP A 289 -6.87 -18.88 7.64
CA TRP A 289 -6.96 -17.89 6.57
C TRP A 289 -7.99 -16.79 6.75
N ASN A 290 -8.93 -16.97 7.66
CA ASN A 290 -10.07 -16.10 7.86
C ASN A 290 -9.66 -14.73 8.40
N THR A 291 -8.60 -14.61 9.21
CA THR A 291 -8.15 -13.30 9.72
C THR A 291 -7.02 -12.68 8.90
N ASN A 292 -7.02 -11.35 8.77
CA ASN A 292 -5.95 -10.62 8.07
C ASN A 292 -4.69 -10.55 8.95
N HIS A 293 -3.76 -11.47 8.73
CA HIS A 293 -2.45 -11.54 9.40
C HIS A 293 -1.44 -10.48 8.95
N PHE A 294 -1.91 -9.31 8.52
CA PHE A 294 -1.07 -8.15 8.28
C PHE A 294 -0.17 -7.85 9.49
N ASP A 295 -0.67 -8.03 10.70
CA ASP A 295 0.07 -7.73 11.94
C ASP A 295 0.87 -8.92 12.49
N THR A 296 0.96 -10.02 11.74
CA THR A 296 1.71 -11.23 12.12
C THR A 296 3.08 -11.24 11.44
N SER A 297 4.14 -11.51 12.19
CA SER A 297 5.51 -11.59 11.65
C SER A 297 6.42 -12.45 12.55
N PRO A 298 6.19 -13.78 12.65
CA PRO A 298 7.09 -14.63 13.38
C PRO A 298 8.49 -14.63 12.74
N PRO A 299 9.58 -14.76 13.52
CA PRO A 299 10.95 -14.72 13.00
C PRO A 299 11.32 -15.97 12.21
N TRP A 300 10.77 -17.14 12.58
CA TRP A 300 11.21 -18.44 12.06
C TRP A 300 11.16 -18.58 10.52
N PRO A 301 10.17 -18.05 9.77
CA PRO A 301 10.17 -18.20 8.31
C PRO A 301 11.35 -17.48 7.67
N TYR A 302 11.71 -16.31 8.21
CA TYR A 302 12.92 -15.60 7.82
C TYR A 302 14.14 -16.40 8.22
N GLU A 303 14.22 -16.97 9.42
CA GLU A 303 15.35 -17.80 9.90
C GLU A 303 15.55 -19.12 9.14
N LYS A 304 14.52 -19.63 8.46
CA LYS A 304 14.59 -20.89 7.69
C LYS A 304 14.75 -20.72 6.19
N THR A 305 14.70 -19.49 5.69
CA THR A 305 14.76 -19.19 4.25
C THR A 305 15.96 -18.35 3.87
N PHE A 306 16.49 -18.51 2.66
CA PHE A 306 17.65 -17.72 2.21
C PHE A 306 17.29 -16.25 1.92
N PHE A 307 16.22 -15.99 1.18
CA PHE A 307 15.76 -14.64 0.84
C PHE A 307 14.24 -14.50 0.85
N SER A 308 13.72 -13.28 0.82
CA SER A 308 12.29 -12.99 0.65
C SER A 308 11.98 -12.63 -0.80
N LEU A 309 11.01 -13.32 -1.40
CA LEU A 309 10.38 -12.91 -2.66
C LEU A 309 9.15 -12.05 -2.32
N VAL A 310 9.36 -10.75 -2.25
CA VAL A 310 8.40 -9.81 -1.67
C VAL A 310 7.33 -9.43 -2.69
N SER A 311 6.12 -9.96 -2.51
CA SER A 311 4.96 -9.73 -3.39
C SER A 311 4.15 -8.51 -2.93
N GLU A 312 4.53 -7.32 -3.40
CA GLU A 312 3.87 -6.06 -3.05
C GLU A 312 2.42 -5.99 -3.55
N SER A 313 1.64 -5.07 -2.98
CA SER A 313 0.23 -4.90 -3.33
C SER A 313 0.03 -4.25 -4.72
N GLN A 314 0.99 -3.41 -5.15
CA GLN A 314 0.97 -2.76 -6.46
C GLN A 314 2.09 -3.32 -7.34
N PHE A 315 1.80 -3.48 -8.64
CA PHE A 315 2.79 -4.00 -9.60
C PHE A 315 2.55 -3.47 -11.02
N VAL A 316 1.29 -3.49 -11.46
CA VAL A 316 0.90 -3.09 -12.82
C VAL A 316 0.54 -1.61 -12.89
N GLN A 317 -0.05 -1.11 -11.80
CA GLN A 317 -0.54 0.26 -11.66
C GLN A 317 0.63 1.26 -11.70
N ASP A 318 0.35 2.46 -12.20
CA ASP A 318 1.25 3.61 -12.10
C ASP A 318 1.15 4.22 -10.69
N THR A 319 1.53 3.41 -9.70
CA THR A 319 1.48 3.73 -8.27
C THR A 319 2.69 3.11 -7.61
N LEU A 320 3.46 3.89 -6.86
CA LEU A 320 4.61 3.40 -6.09
C LEU A 320 4.23 3.35 -4.61
N PHE A 321 4.05 2.15 -4.07
CA PHE A 321 3.62 1.94 -2.69
C PHE A 321 4.39 0.81 -2.06
N LEU A 322 4.89 1.04 -0.85
CA LEU A 322 5.62 0.07 -0.05
C LEU A 322 4.78 -0.30 1.16
N SER A 323 4.28 -1.53 1.16
CA SER A 323 3.52 -2.07 2.29
C SER A 323 4.44 -2.59 3.38
N GLU A 324 3.88 -3.17 4.44
CA GLU A 324 4.63 -3.80 5.51
C GLU A 324 5.57 -4.93 5.03
N LYS A 325 5.32 -5.53 3.86
CA LYS A 325 6.01 -6.75 3.42
C LYS A 325 7.49 -6.51 3.19
N ILE A 326 7.82 -5.47 2.43
CA ILE A 326 9.22 -5.10 2.23
C ILE A 326 9.87 -4.62 3.53
N TRP A 327 9.16 -3.84 4.34
CA TRP A 327 9.69 -3.33 5.60
C TRP A 327 9.94 -4.43 6.63
N LYS A 328 9.12 -5.48 6.68
CA LYS A 328 9.38 -6.69 7.49
C LYS A 328 10.63 -7.42 7.02
N SER A 329 10.84 -7.51 5.70
CA SER A 329 12.05 -8.12 5.13
C SER A 329 13.30 -7.32 5.51
N ILE A 330 13.25 -6.00 5.36
CA ILE A 330 14.31 -5.07 5.77
C ILE A 330 14.58 -5.17 7.28
N ALA A 331 13.53 -5.15 8.11
CA ALA A 331 13.67 -5.23 9.57
C ALA A 331 14.32 -6.53 10.01
N ASN A 332 13.97 -7.66 9.39
CA ASN A 332 14.58 -8.97 9.62
C ASN A 332 15.97 -9.12 8.98
N LYS A 333 16.51 -8.08 8.34
CA LYS A 333 17.77 -8.10 7.58
C LYS A 333 17.82 -9.26 6.58
N HIS A 334 16.67 -9.59 6.00
CA HIS A 334 16.52 -10.72 5.10
C HIS A 334 16.72 -10.23 3.66
N PRO A 335 17.67 -10.81 2.89
CA PRO A 335 17.84 -10.44 1.49
C PRO A 335 16.52 -10.54 0.74
N PHE A 336 16.25 -9.67 -0.24
CA PHE A 336 14.97 -9.74 -0.95
C PHE A 336 15.07 -9.49 -2.45
N VAL A 337 14.18 -10.17 -3.18
CA VAL A 337 13.83 -9.87 -4.57
C VAL A 337 12.42 -9.29 -4.57
N LEU A 338 12.26 -8.10 -5.14
CA LEU A 338 10.99 -7.37 -5.06
C LEU A 338 10.10 -7.64 -6.28
N VAL A 339 8.88 -8.11 -6.02
CA VAL A 339 7.79 -8.17 -7.00
C VAL A 339 6.86 -6.97 -6.78
N GLY A 340 7.33 -5.79 -7.18
CA GLY A 340 6.65 -4.51 -6.97
C GLY A 340 6.60 -3.62 -8.20
N SER A 341 6.08 -2.41 -7.99
CA SER A 341 5.98 -1.37 -9.01
C SER A 341 7.34 -0.97 -9.59
N TYR A 342 7.31 -0.43 -10.81
CA TYR A 342 8.48 0.09 -11.49
C TYR A 342 9.17 1.16 -10.64
N LYS A 343 10.52 1.15 -10.58
CA LYS A 343 11.36 2.10 -9.81
C LYS A 343 11.16 2.06 -8.29
N THR A 344 10.67 0.96 -7.72
CA THR A 344 10.55 0.86 -6.26
C THR A 344 11.92 0.77 -5.59
N LEU A 345 12.89 0.06 -6.18
CA LEU A 345 14.25 0.01 -5.62
C LEU A 345 14.99 1.33 -5.83
N ASP A 346 14.84 1.98 -6.99
CA ASP A 346 15.34 3.35 -7.24
C ASP A 346 14.81 4.36 -6.18
N TYR A 347 13.53 4.24 -5.80
CA TYR A 347 12.97 5.03 -4.70
C TYR A 347 13.66 4.72 -3.37
N LEU A 348 13.88 3.45 -3.00
CA LEU A 348 14.59 3.09 -1.77
C LEU A 348 16.01 3.67 -1.72
N HIS A 349 16.72 3.66 -2.85
CA HIS A 349 18.06 4.27 -2.95
C HIS A 349 18.02 5.78 -2.71
N LYS A 350 17.03 6.48 -3.28
CA LYS A 350 16.82 7.93 -3.03
C LYS A 350 16.52 8.22 -1.57
N GLU A 351 15.83 7.31 -0.88
CA GLU A 351 15.56 7.38 0.55
C GLU A 351 16.76 7.00 1.44
N GLY A 352 17.91 6.66 0.85
CA GLY A 352 19.16 6.36 1.54
C GLY A 352 19.34 4.89 1.94
N PHE A 353 18.46 3.99 1.50
CA PHE A 353 18.64 2.56 1.70
C PHE A 353 19.62 1.99 0.68
N LYS A 354 20.45 1.06 1.13
CA LYS A 354 21.16 0.15 0.23
C LYS A 354 20.30 -1.09 0.00
N THR A 355 20.41 -1.66 -1.18
CA THR A 355 19.82 -2.96 -1.54
C THR A 355 20.95 -3.94 -1.86
N PHE A 356 20.76 -4.90 -2.76
CA PHE A 356 21.67 -6.04 -2.89
C PHE A 356 22.44 -6.07 -4.20
N HIS A 357 22.43 -4.98 -4.99
CA HIS A 357 23.32 -4.88 -6.15
C HIS A 357 24.80 -4.84 -5.69
N PRO A 358 25.73 -5.60 -6.32
CA PRO A 358 25.57 -6.42 -7.54
C PRO A 358 25.22 -7.89 -7.30
N LEU A 359 25.08 -8.34 -6.05
CA LEU A 359 24.82 -9.75 -5.71
C LEU A 359 23.47 -10.24 -6.29
N ILE A 360 22.45 -9.37 -6.23
CA ILE A 360 21.16 -9.55 -6.91
C ILE A 360 21.11 -8.65 -8.17
N ASP A 361 20.73 -9.23 -9.31
CA ASP A 361 20.43 -8.45 -10.53
C ASP A 361 19.11 -7.70 -10.36
N GLU A 362 19.22 -6.42 -9.98
CA GLU A 362 18.09 -5.51 -9.78
C GLU A 362 17.63 -4.80 -11.07
N SER A 363 18.13 -5.19 -12.25
CA SER A 363 17.75 -4.57 -13.54
C SER A 363 16.27 -4.75 -13.90
N TYR A 364 15.54 -5.59 -13.17
CA TYR A 364 14.08 -5.68 -13.26
C TYR A 364 13.39 -4.40 -12.78
N ASP A 365 13.94 -3.67 -11.81
CA ASP A 365 13.32 -2.45 -11.28
C ASP A 365 13.21 -1.34 -12.33
N LYS A 366 14.12 -1.34 -13.32
CA LYS A 366 14.15 -0.42 -14.47
C LYS A 366 13.30 -0.89 -15.66
N GLU A 367 12.62 -2.04 -15.58
CA GLU A 367 11.75 -2.56 -16.64
C GLU A 367 10.31 -2.10 -16.43
N LYS A 368 9.83 -1.18 -17.29
CA LYS A 368 8.48 -0.63 -17.18
C LYS A 368 7.41 -1.67 -17.54
N HIS A 369 7.65 -2.53 -18.54
CA HIS A 369 6.63 -3.48 -19.00
C HIS A 369 6.42 -4.61 -17.96
N PRO A 370 5.21 -4.79 -17.40
CA PRO A 370 4.98 -5.65 -16.22
C PRO A 370 5.34 -7.12 -16.48
N TYR A 371 5.01 -7.66 -17.65
CA TYR A 371 5.42 -9.03 -18.02
C TYR A 371 6.94 -9.19 -18.14
N LYS A 372 7.65 -8.28 -18.83
CA LYS A 372 9.11 -8.36 -18.94
C LYS A 372 9.78 -8.24 -17.56
N ARG A 373 9.23 -7.38 -16.70
CA ARG A 373 9.69 -7.19 -15.32
C ARG A 373 9.60 -8.48 -14.52
N ILE A 374 8.44 -9.14 -14.51
CA ILE A 374 8.27 -10.39 -13.75
C ILE A 374 9.12 -11.53 -14.31
N ILE A 375 9.37 -11.57 -15.63
CA ILE A 375 10.29 -12.56 -16.21
C ILE A 375 11.74 -12.34 -15.75
N LYS A 376 12.20 -11.08 -15.67
CA LYS A 376 13.52 -10.77 -15.09
C LYS A 376 13.60 -11.17 -13.62
N ILE A 377 12.55 -10.91 -12.84
CA ILE A 377 12.43 -11.34 -11.45
C ILE A 377 12.55 -12.87 -11.35
N ILE A 378 11.79 -13.63 -12.15
CA ILE A 378 11.82 -15.10 -12.14
C ILE A 378 13.21 -15.62 -12.54
N LYS A 379 13.88 -14.97 -13.49
CA LYS A 379 15.26 -15.30 -13.87
C LYS A 379 16.20 -15.17 -12.66
N GLU A 380 16.09 -14.09 -11.90
CA GLU A 380 16.94 -13.87 -10.72
C GLU A 380 16.60 -14.83 -9.58
N VAL A 381 15.31 -15.09 -9.32
CA VAL A 381 14.86 -16.12 -8.37
C VAL A 381 15.44 -17.48 -8.75
N LYS A 382 15.46 -17.84 -10.04
CA LYS A 382 16.03 -19.11 -10.52
C LYS A 382 17.54 -19.21 -10.26
N LYS A 383 18.29 -18.12 -10.49
CA LYS A 383 19.73 -18.02 -10.18
C LYS A 383 19.98 -18.21 -8.68
N LEU A 384 19.26 -17.48 -7.82
CA LEU A 384 19.40 -17.61 -6.36
C LEU A 384 19.02 -19.03 -5.88
N CYS A 385 17.97 -19.62 -6.47
CA CYS A 385 17.54 -20.99 -6.18
C CYS A 385 18.48 -22.09 -6.71
N SER A 386 19.52 -21.74 -7.48
CA SER A 386 20.54 -22.69 -7.94
C SER A 386 21.82 -22.67 -7.10
N MET A 387 21.93 -21.74 -6.16
CA MET A 387 23.08 -21.66 -5.27
C MET A 387 23.09 -22.84 -4.28
N ASN A 388 24.27 -23.40 -4.04
CA ASN A 388 24.50 -24.38 -2.98
C ASN A 388 24.78 -23.67 -1.64
N GLN A 389 24.86 -24.43 -0.54
CA GLN A 389 25.05 -23.86 0.80
C GLN A 389 26.32 -23.01 0.95
N LEU A 390 27.43 -23.37 0.30
CA LEU A 390 28.67 -22.58 0.36
C LEU A 390 28.50 -21.23 -0.35
N GLU A 391 27.84 -21.22 -1.51
CA GLU A 391 27.52 -20.00 -2.24
C GLU A 391 26.57 -19.10 -1.46
N ILE A 392 25.57 -19.69 -0.78
CA ILE A 392 24.65 -18.96 0.09
C ILE A 392 25.38 -18.33 1.28
N ASN A 393 26.22 -19.10 2.00
CA ASN A 393 26.98 -18.57 3.14
C ASN A 393 27.89 -17.43 2.70
N LYS A 394 28.55 -17.58 1.54
CA LYS A 394 29.35 -16.50 0.95
C LYS A 394 28.50 -15.26 0.65
N PHE A 395 27.35 -15.43 -0.01
CA PHE A 395 26.45 -14.33 -0.31
C PHE A 395 25.99 -13.58 0.95
N LEU A 396 25.65 -14.30 2.03
CA LEU A 396 25.23 -13.70 3.29
C LEU A 396 26.38 -12.93 3.96
N SER A 397 27.61 -13.43 3.84
CA SER A 397 28.81 -12.73 4.29
C SER A 397 29.06 -11.44 3.50
N ASP A 398 28.95 -11.50 2.17
CA ASP A 398 29.19 -10.35 1.28
C ASP A 398 28.16 -9.23 1.52
N ILE A 399 26.91 -9.56 1.89
CA ILE A 399 25.88 -8.56 2.22
C ILE A 399 26.20 -7.80 3.51
N ASP A 400 26.82 -8.44 4.50
CA ASP A 400 27.12 -7.77 5.76
C ASP A 400 28.15 -6.63 5.61
N GLU A 401 28.90 -6.63 4.51
CA GLU A 401 29.88 -5.61 4.17
C GLU A 401 29.26 -4.42 3.41
N ILE A 402 28.00 -4.53 2.97
CA ILE A 402 27.22 -3.49 2.28
C ILE A 402 26.43 -2.67 3.28
#